data_AF-A0A933MZZ6-F1
#
_entry.id   AF-A0A933MZZ6-F1
#
_cell.length_a   1.000
_cell.length_b   1.000
_cell.length_c   1.000
_cell.angle_alpha   90.00
_cell.angle_beta   90.00
_cell.angle_gamma   90.00
#
_symmetry.space_group_name_H-M   'P 1'
#
loop_
_entity.id
_entity.type
_entity.pdbx_description
1 polymer ?
#
loop_
_entity_poly.entity_id
_entity_poly.type
_entity_poly.pdbx_seq_one_letter_code
_entity_poly.pdbx_strand_id
1 'polypeptide(L)'
;MKSPTRPHAHTLSRLLWLLVWVLLAIYLALTLWLGFAGLVYPYQLDYGEGIVLWFAQQMAGGHSIYKGLTGLPYASSNYPPAAMLLSALLMPIFGQGYVSGRLLNFAAALIVAALIYRVVRAETGARSLGALAALFFIGSPYVYHWVPLFRVDLLGLAFAFGGIYVVWTWERRQQTIYFLLFTFCFLLALYTKQTLFAAPAAAFLTLWPRDRRLAIAFALALGGVGGGIYLAMDAATGGAFTFGLITSNATFFLPEQLFNLLTNFAVTFPILLMFAAWGLINRFKARQVGVLEWYVVISFAGLLMAGRTGAWENYFFEALAAVCVMAVRSWKLEVRSWKSNSPTTDFELRTLNFQLVLPLLLLLQIILMWHDPRIAANLIAEDTAADQQLAELLARTPGTIISEDMGALASSGKNVDYYTFQYSSLARSGQWDQNWELHGLRDGAFPLVILERGTREDVDHYRRFTREFVSALDRYYARVQTLGKYEVYAPAPLQHLQSAEFGDELATVGWSIEPITFQPSRMRVMIVWQAKRVMARRYTAFVHLDEAGKKIAQDDHEPRWGRYPTTRWSAGEMVREEYTLNLSGDMAQGKYVLRVGWYDTETGDRLEVPGSADNAVVLMTFQK
;
A
#
# COMPACT_ATOMS: atom_id res chain seq x y z
N MET A 1 -44.74 -41.02 19.22
CA MET A 1 -44.19 -41.55 17.94
C MET A 1 -42.87 -40.83 17.65
N LYS A 2 -41.73 -41.54 17.63
CA LYS A 2 -40.43 -40.98 17.22
C LYS A 2 -40.40 -40.97 15.69
N SER A 3 -40.22 -39.79 15.07
CA SER A 3 -40.15 -39.70 13.60
C SER A 3 -38.83 -40.33 13.08
N PRO A 4 -38.88 -41.18 12.05
CA PRO A 4 -37.70 -41.89 11.52
C PRO A 4 -36.76 -41.04 10.66
N THR A 5 -36.99 -39.73 10.52
CA THR A 5 -36.24 -38.83 9.62
C THR A 5 -35.01 -38.14 10.25
N ARG A 6 -34.72 -38.36 11.54
CA ARG A 6 -33.72 -37.60 12.29
C ARG A 6 -32.23 -37.98 12.11
N PRO A 7 -31.81 -39.22 11.80
CA PRO A 7 -30.38 -39.56 11.80
C PRO A 7 -29.59 -38.91 10.65
N HIS A 8 -30.20 -38.79 9.46
CA HIS A 8 -29.53 -38.19 8.29
C HIS A 8 -29.25 -36.69 8.45
N ALA A 9 -30.16 -35.93 9.07
CA ALA A 9 -29.99 -34.50 9.30
C ALA A 9 -28.83 -34.19 10.28
N HIS A 10 -28.66 -35.02 11.31
CA HIS A 10 -27.54 -34.88 12.24
C HIS A 10 -26.20 -35.25 11.60
N THR A 11 -26.16 -36.29 10.75
CA THR A 11 -24.97 -36.64 9.98
C THR A 11 -24.57 -35.52 9.02
N LEU A 12 -25.53 -34.96 8.28
CA LEU A 12 -25.30 -33.84 7.36
C LEU A 12 -24.77 -32.60 8.11
N SER A 13 -25.39 -32.21 9.23
CA SER A 13 -24.91 -31.08 10.04
C SER A 13 -23.47 -31.29 10.51
N ARG A 14 -23.11 -32.49 10.97
CA ARG A 14 -21.73 -32.82 11.37
C ARG A 14 -20.74 -32.69 10.22
N LEU A 15 -21.11 -33.15 9.02
CA LEU A 15 -20.29 -33.01 7.82
C LEU A 15 -20.10 -31.54 7.43
N LEU A 16 -21.16 -30.73 7.46
CA LEU A 16 -21.09 -29.30 7.16
C LEU A 16 -20.18 -28.57 8.15
N TRP A 17 -20.30 -28.85 9.45
CA TRP A 17 -19.40 -28.28 10.45
C TRP A 17 -17.96 -28.76 10.29
N LEU A 18 -17.73 -30.04 9.98
CA LEU A 18 -16.40 -30.55 9.69
C LEU A 18 -15.77 -29.78 8.52
N LEU A 19 -16.54 -29.53 7.46
CA LEU A 19 -16.07 -28.76 6.31
C LEU A 19 -15.72 -27.31 6.69
N VAL A 20 -16.54 -26.65 7.51
CA VAL A 20 -16.24 -25.30 8.06
C VAL A 20 -14.88 -25.32 8.79
N TRP A 21 -14.65 -26.31 9.66
CA TRP A 21 -13.38 -26.42 10.40
C TRP A 21 -12.19 -26.69 9.50
N VAL A 22 -12.32 -27.62 8.54
CA VAL A 22 -11.25 -27.96 7.61
C VAL A 22 -10.86 -26.75 6.77
N LEU A 23 -11.83 -26.03 6.20
CA LEU A 23 -11.53 -24.87 5.36
C LEU A 23 -10.92 -23.70 6.16
N LEU A 24 -11.41 -23.43 7.37
CA LEU A 24 -10.79 -22.43 8.24
C LEU A 24 -9.39 -22.83 8.70
N ALA A 25 -9.14 -24.13 8.91
CA ALA A 25 -7.80 -24.64 9.19
C ALA A 25 -6.86 -24.48 7.98
N ILE A 26 -7.38 -24.63 6.75
CA ILE A 26 -6.63 -24.31 5.52
C ILE A 26 -6.26 -22.83 5.49
N TYR A 27 -7.19 -21.91 5.74
CA TYR A 27 -6.85 -20.47 5.77
C TYR A 27 -5.84 -20.13 6.87
N LEU A 28 -5.96 -20.72 8.06
CA LEU A 28 -4.93 -20.58 9.08
C LEU A 28 -3.57 -21.08 8.58
N ALA A 29 -3.53 -22.27 7.96
CA ALA A 29 -2.30 -22.82 7.42
C ALA A 29 -1.69 -21.93 6.33
N LEU A 30 -2.52 -21.33 5.46
CA LEU A 30 -2.08 -20.36 4.45
C LEU A 30 -1.50 -19.10 5.10
N THR A 31 -2.19 -18.50 6.08
CA THR A 31 -1.69 -17.32 6.81
C THR A 31 -0.38 -17.61 7.52
N LEU A 32 -0.25 -18.78 8.17
CA LEU A 32 0.99 -19.17 8.83
C LEU A 32 2.12 -19.39 7.81
N TRP A 33 1.84 -20.11 6.72
CA TRP A 33 2.80 -20.34 5.64
C TRP A 33 3.31 -19.01 5.08
N LEU A 34 2.41 -18.09 4.71
CA LEU A 34 2.79 -16.80 4.15
C LEU A 34 3.56 -15.95 5.18
N GLY A 35 3.14 -15.96 6.44
CA GLY A 35 3.86 -15.30 7.52
C GLY A 35 5.30 -15.82 7.68
N PHE A 36 5.49 -17.13 7.66
CA PHE A 36 6.83 -17.73 7.70
C PHE A 36 7.65 -17.45 6.44
N ALA A 37 7.03 -17.52 5.25
CA ALA A 37 7.68 -17.20 3.98
C ALA A 37 8.16 -15.74 3.97
N GLY A 38 7.32 -14.81 4.43
CA GLY A 38 7.67 -13.41 4.57
C GLY A 38 8.77 -13.17 5.60
N LEU A 39 8.76 -13.86 6.74
CA LEU A 39 9.81 -13.73 7.76
C LEU A 39 11.23 -14.01 7.21
N VAL A 40 11.37 -14.99 6.31
CA VAL A 40 12.67 -15.38 5.75
C VAL A 40 13.01 -14.68 4.44
N TYR A 41 12.05 -13.99 3.82
CA TYR A 41 12.29 -13.24 2.59
C TYR A 41 13.11 -11.97 2.89
N PRO A 42 14.30 -11.77 2.30
CA PRO A 42 15.18 -10.68 2.72
C PRO A 42 14.87 -9.32 2.08
N TYR A 43 13.91 -9.26 1.15
CA TYR A 43 13.58 -8.06 0.37
C TYR A 43 12.18 -7.52 0.69
N GLN A 44 11.85 -6.37 0.12
CA GLN A 44 10.57 -5.69 0.29
C GLN A 44 9.43 -6.46 -0.39
N LEU A 45 8.34 -6.73 0.34
CA LEU A 45 7.09 -7.30 -0.18
C LEU A 45 6.03 -6.22 -0.41
N ASP A 46 6.04 -5.16 0.39
CA ASP A 46 5.15 -4.01 0.27
C ASP A 46 5.95 -2.70 0.36
N TYR A 47 5.55 -1.70 -0.45
CA TYR A 47 6.15 -0.37 -0.48
C TYR A 47 6.34 0.24 0.92
N GLY A 48 5.35 0.01 1.80
CA GLY A 48 5.34 0.52 3.15
C GLY A 48 6.39 -0.06 4.10
N GLU A 49 7.00 -1.21 3.78
CA GLU A 49 7.95 -1.89 4.67
C GLU A 49 9.32 -1.20 4.72
N GLY A 50 9.86 -0.83 3.56
CA GLY A 50 11.18 -0.18 3.48
C GLY A 50 11.23 1.13 4.27
N ILE A 51 10.12 1.86 4.30
CA ILE A 51 9.95 3.08 5.09
C ILE A 51 10.08 2.79 6.59
N VAL A 52 9.32 1.81 7.09
CA VAL A 52 9.32 1.46 8.52
C VAL A 52 10.68 0.86 8.92
N LEU A 53 11.25 0.01 8.06
CA LEU A 53 12.58 -0.55 8.24
C LEU A 53 13.63 0.55 8.41
N TRP A 54 13.69 1.50 7.48
CA TRP A 54 14.68 2.57 7.53
C TRP A 54 14.56 3.40 8.80
N PHE A 55 13.35 3.79 9.21
CA PHE A 55 13.16 4.51 10.47
C PHE A 55 13.56 3.69 11.70
N ALA A 56 13.28 2.37 11.71
CA ALA A 56 13.76 1.50 12.78
C ALA A 56 15.29 1.43 12.83
N GLN A 57 15.98 1.37 11.68
CA GLN A 57 17.45 1.41 11.61
C GLN A 57 18.01 2.75 12.12
N GLN A 58 17.40 3.88 11.72
CA GLN A 58 17.79 5.21 12.20
C GLN A 58 17.70 5.29 13.73
N MET A 59 16.60 4.79 14.29
CA MET A 59 16.39 4.76 15.74
C MET A 59 17.37 3.80 16.45
N ALA A 60 17.65 2.64 15.87
CA ALA A 60 18.67 1.71 16.38
C ALA A 60 20.07 2.35 16.39
N GLY A 61 20.35 3.23 15.43
CA GLY A 61 21.58 4.03 15.37
C GLY A 61 21.57 5.29 16.24
N GLY A 62 20.51 5.56 17.01
CA GLY A 62 20.40 6.74 17.87
C GLY A 62 20.04 8.05 17.15
N HIS A 63 19.57 7.98 15.90
CA HIS A 63 19.16 9.15 15.12
C HIS A 63 17.66 9.42 15.25
N SER A 64 17.27 10.70 15.15
CA SER A 64 15.86 11.07 15.07
C SER A 64 15.22 10.56 13.77
N ILE A 65 14.02 9.99 13.90
CA ILE A 65 13.16 9.61 12.78
C ILE A 65 12.19 10.72 12.35
N TYR A 66 12.17 11.83 13.10
CA TYR A 66 11.37 13.01 12.82
C TYR A 66 12.30 14.12 12.37
N LYS A 67 12.20 14.44 11.08
CA LYS A 67 13.03 15.45 10.40
C LYS A 67 12.14 16.54 9.83
N GLY A 68 12.62 17.77 9.81
CA GLY A 68 11.86 18.92 9.30
C GLY A 68 11.78 18.93 7.78
N LEU A 69 11.18 19.98 7.21
CA LEU A 69 11.08 20.20 5.76
C LEU A 69 12.41 20.54 5.07
N THR A 70 13.41 20.93 5.84
CA THR A 70 14.70 21.40 5.34
C THR A 70 15.82 20.53 5.86
N GLY A 71 16.85 20.35 5.03
CA GLY A 71 18.00 19.50 5.34
C GLY A 71 17.79 18.05 4.97
N LEU A 72 18.86 17.42 4.48
CA LEU A 72 18.85 16.00 4.16
C LEU A 72 18.90 15.15 5.44
N PRO A 73 18.31 13.95 5.41
CA PRO A 73 17.45 13.43 4.34
C PRO A 73 16.03 14.02 4.37
N TYR A 74 15.43 14.17 3.19
CA TYR A 74 14.01 14.51 3.01
C TYR A 74 13.14 13.27 3.30
N ALA A 75 13.09 12.89 4.57
CA ALA A 75 12.31 11.75 5.05
C ALA A 75 11.94 11.96 6.52
N SER A 76 10.64 12.02 6.81
CA SER A 76 10.13 12.15 8.18
C SER A 76 9.07 11.09 8.45
N SER A 77 9.09 10.47 9.63
CA SER A 77 8.15 9.38 9.89
C SER A 77 6.72 9.89 9.98
N ASN A 78 5.84 9.29 9.17
CA ASN A 78 4.40 9.48 9.23
C ASN A 78 3.73 8.64 10.33
N TYR A 79 4.51 7.84 11.06
CA TYR A 79 4.06 7.01 12.16
C TYR A 79 4.64 7.48 13.51
N PRO A 80 3.88 7.32 14.60
CA PRO A 80 4.39 7.40 15.95
C PRO A 80 5.48 6.34 16.26
N PRO A 81 6.34 6.55 17.27
CA PRO A 81 7.63 5.88 17.38
C PRO A 81 7.59 4.42 17.86
N ALA A 82 6.49 3.94 18.46
CA ALA A 82 6.54 2.70 19.26
C ALA A 82 6.86 1.46 18.43
N ALA A 83 6.33 1.33 17.21
CA ALA A 83 6.64 0.18 16.35
C ALA A 83 8.11 0.17 15.91
N MET A 84 8.64 1.32 15.51
CA MET A 84 10.04 1.46 15.11
C MET A 84 10.97 1.21 16.30
N LEU A 85 10.61 1.69 17.49
CA LEU A 85 11.37 1.46 18.72
C LEU A 85 11.42 -0.02 19.08
N LEU A 86 10.27 -0.71 19.09
CA LEU A 86 10.22 -2.14 19.38
C LEU A 86 11.01 -2.95 18.35
N SER A 87 10.96 -2.56 17.08
CA SER A 87 11.74 -3.21 16.02
C SER A 87 13.24 -2.96 16.21
N ALA A 88 13.64 -1.71 16.50
CA ALA A 88 15.02 -1.31 16.77
C ALA A 88 15.63 -2.09 17.95
N LEU A 89 14.85 -2.31 19.02
CA LEU A 89 15.27 -3.10 20.19
C LEU A 89 15.53 -4.58 19.86
N LEU A 90 14.92 -5.09 18.79
CA LEU A 90 15.08 -6.48 18.34
C LEU A 90 16.17 -6.64 17.28
N MET A 91 16.62 -5.56 16.64
CA MET A 91 17.68 -5.61 15.61
C MET A 91 19.02 -6.18 16.10
N PRO A 92 19.47 -5.97 17.35
CA PRO A 92 20.67 -6.64 17.86
C PRO A 92 20.59 -8.17 17.88
N ILE A 93 19.38 -8.74 17.89
CA ILE A 93 19.15 -10.19 17.95
C ILE A 93 18.92 -10.76 16.54
N PHE A 94 18.12 -10.07 15.73
CA PHE A 94 17.65 -10.58 14.42
C PHE A 94 18.33 -9.92 13.22
N GLY A 95 19.22 -8.95 13.44
CA GLY A 95 19.88 -8.16 12.40
C GLY A 95 19.10 -6.91 11.99
N GLN A 96 19.72 -6.11 11.11
CA GLN A 96 19.21 -4.82 10.62
C GLN A 96 18.23 -4.96 9.43
N GLY A 97 17.75 -6.16 9.14
CA GLY A 97 16.82 -6.45 8.03
C GLY A 97 15.34 -6.44 8.45
N TYR A 98 14.49 -7.02 7.62
CA TYR A 98 13.02 -7.04 7.82
C TYR A 98 12.52 -7.94 8.94
N VAL A 99 13.35 -8.90 9.41
CA VAL A 99 12.93 -9.97 10.33
C VAL A 99 12.32 -9.43 11.64
N SER A 100 12.95 -8.41 12.26
CA SER A 100 12.51 -7.86 13.55
C SER A 100 11.08 -7.32 13.49
N GLY A 101 10.78 -6.54 12.46
CA GLY A 101 9.47 -5.97 12.23
C GLY A 101 8.40 -6.96 11.79
N ARG A 102 8.75 -7.84 10.84
CA ARG A 102 7.86 -8.92 10.40
C ARG A 102 7.49 -9.86 11.55
N LEU A 103 8.43 -10.15 12.44
CA LEU A 103 8.20 -10.97 13.63
C LEU A 103 7.20 -10.31 14.59
N LEU A 104 7.37 -9.01 14.86
CA LEU A 104 6.43 -8.25 15.70
C LEU A 104 5.02 -8.25 15.10
N ASN A 105 4.91 -8.01 13.80
CA ASN A 105 3.63 -7.96 13.10
C ASN A 105 2.95 -9.35 13.04
N PHE A 106 3.71 -10.41 12.77
CA PHE A 106 3.26 -11.81 12.82
C PHE A 106 2.77 -12.19 14.23
N ALA A 107 3.56 -11.89 15.26
CA ALA A 107 3.19 -12.16 16.65
C ALA A 107 1.94 -11.39 17.07
N ALA A 108 1.80 -10.13 16.63
CA ALA A 108 0.64 -9.29 16.93
C ALA A 108 -0.66 -9.90 16.38
N ALA A 109 -0.65 -10.46 15.16
CA ALA A 109 -1.80 -11.15 14.59
C ALA A 109 -2.27 -12.32 15.47
N LEU A 110 -1.32 -13.15 15.93
CA LEU A 110 -1.59 -14.28 16.82
C LEU A 110 -2.11 -13.82 18.18
N ILE A 111 -1.57 -12.74 18.73
CA ILE A 111 -2.04 -12.14 19.99
C ILE A 111 -3.49 -11.69 19.85
N VAL A 112 -3.84 -10.95 18.79
CA VAL A 112 -5.22 -10.50 18.57
C VAL A 112 -6.16 -11.71 18.44
N ALA A 113 -5.80 -12.72 17.64
CA ALA A 113 -6.60 -13.93 17.49
C ALA A 113 -6.82 -14.64 18.85
N ALA A 114 -5.77 -14.73 19.69
CA ALA A 114 -5.87 -15.31 21.02
C ALA A 114 -6.77 -14.49 21.96
N LEU A 115 -6.73 -13.16 21.88
CA LEU A 115 -7.62 -12.28 22.64
C LEU A 115 -9.08 -12.42 22.19
N ILE A 116 -9.34 -12.44 20.88
CA ILE A 116 -10.67 -12.70 20.30
C ILE A 116 -11.21 -14.05 20.81
N TYR A 117 -10.39 -15.11 20.75
CA TYR A 117 -10.73 -16.42 21.29
C TYR A 117 -11.14 -16.34 22.76
N ARG A 118 -10.35 -15.64 23.58
CA ARG A 118 -10.60 -15.52 25.02
C ARG A 118 -11.89 -14.77 25.32
N VAL A 119 -12.13 -13.64 24.67
CA VAL A 119 -13.37 -12.85 24.82
C VAL A 119 -14.58 -13.69 24.46
N VAL A 120 -14.60 -14.26 23.26
CA VAL A 120 -15.76 -15.01 22.76
C VAL A 120 -15.98 -16.28 23.56
N ARG A 121 -14.92 -17.00 23.95
CA ARG A 121 -15.03 -18.16 24.85
C ARG A 121 -15.63 -17.77 26.19
N ALA A 122 -15.24 -16.64 26.77
CA ALA A 122 -15.75 -16.21 28.06
C ALA A 122 -17.21 -15.73 28.00
N GLU A 123 -17.59 -14.99 26.97
CA GLU A 123 -18.97 -14.53 26.75
C GLU A 123 -19.93 -15.68 26.47
N THR A 124 -19.49 -16.65 25.67
CA THR A 124 -20.35 -17.75 25.23
C THR A 124 -20.23 -18.97 26.14
N GLY A 125 -19.11 -19.18 26.82
CA GLY A 125 -18.77 -20.44 27.49
C GLY A 125 -18.45 -21.60 26.53
N ALA A 126 -18.29 -21.35 25.23
CA ALA A 126 -18.01 -22.39 24.22
C ALA A 126 -16.61 -22.19 23.62
N ARG A 127 -15.75 -23.23 23.72
CA ARG A 127 -14.39 -23.21 23.14
C ARG A 127 -14.43 -23.16 21.61
N SER A 128 -15.37 -23.87 21.00
CA SER A 128 -15.56 -23.88 19.55
C SER A 128 -15.91 -22.49 19.02
N LEU A 129 -16.84 -21.76 19.65
CA LEU A 129 -17.17 -20.39 19.21
C LEU A 129 -15.99 -19.43 19.38
N GLY A 130 -15.22 -19.57 20.46
CA GLY A 130 -13.95 -18.83 20.59
C GLY A 130 -12.99 -19.10 19.43
N ALA A 131 -12.80 -20.38 19.08
CA ALA A 131 -11.92 -20.78 17.98
C ALA A 131 -12.44 -20.25 16.63
N LEU A 132 -13.75 -20.34 16.40
CA LEU A 132 -14.40 -19.88 15.17
C LEU A 132 -14.17 -18.38 14.94
N ALA A 133 -14.36 -17.55 15.98
CA ALA A 133 -14.12 -16.11 15.89
C ALA A 133 -12.66 -15.77 15.59
N ALA A 134 -11.73 -16.46 16.25
CA ALA A 134 -10.30 -16.27 16.04
C ALA A 134 -9.87 -16.71 14.62
N LEU A 135 -10.39 -17.83 14.13
CA LEU A 135 -10.11 -18.34 12.78
C LEU A 135 -10.67 -17.44 11.67
N PHE A 136 -11.86 -16.86 11.85
CA PHE A 136 -12.39 -15.88 10.89
C PHE A 136 -11.54 -14.62 10.82
N PHE A 137 -10.96 -14.18 11.96
CA PHE A 137 -10.05 -13.04 11.98
C PHE A 137 -8.73 -13.38 11.28
N ILE A 138 -8.01 -14.40 11.74
CA ILE A 138 -6.66 -14.71 11.24
C ILE A 138 -6.65 -15.31 9.82
N GLY A 139 -7.72 -16.01 9.44
CA GLY A 139 -7.92 -16.56 8.11
C GLY A 139 -8.59 -15.57 7.15
N SER A 140 -8.79 -14.32 7.55
CA SER A 140 -9.30 -13.28 6.66
C SER A 140 -8.25 -12.90 5.62
N PRO A 141 -8.66 -12.52 4.38
CA PRO A 141 -7.72 -12.03 3.38
C PRO A 141 -6.95 -10.79 3.88
N TYR A 142 -7.59 -9.93 4.68
CA TYR A 142 -6.98 -8.71 5.20
C TYR A 142 -5.83 -9.01 6.16
N VAL A 143 -6.00 -10.01 7.04
CA VAL A 143 -4.91 -10.43 7.94
C VAL A 143 -3.89 -11.26 7.18
N TYR A 144 -4.32 -12.13 6.26
CA TYR A 144 -3.45 -12.94 5.41
C TYR A 144 -2.44 -12.08 4.62
N HIS A 145 -2.89 -11.01 3.95
CA HIS A 145 -2.02 -10.11 3.19
C HIS A 145 -1.05 -9.31 4.08
N TRP A 146 -1.46 -8.97 5.30
CA TRP A 146 -0.70 -8.04 6.15
C TRP A 146 0.28 -8.73 7.10
N VAL A 147 0.01 -9.97 7.49
CA VAL A 147 0.84 -10.77 8.40
C VAL A 147 2.32 -10.86 7.99
N PRO A 148 2.69 -11.11 6.72
CA PRO A 148 4.10 -11.23 6.35
C PRO A 148 4.86 -9.90 6.37
N LEU A 149 4.19 -8.76 6.53
CA LEU A 149 4.78 -7.44 6.29
C LEU A 149 5.39 -6.82 7.56
N PHE A 150 6.42 -6.01 7.38
CA PHE A 150 6.96 -5.07 8.37
C PHE A 150 6.12 -3.80 8.37
N ARG A 151 4.94 -3.87 8.97
CA ARG A 151 4.00 -2.75 9.11
C ARG A 151 3.61 -2.54 10.57
N VAL A 152 3.14 -1.34 10.89
CA VAL A 152 2.80 -0.94 12.27
C VAL A 152 1.40 -1.39 12.70
N ASP A 153 0.57 -1.77 11.74
CA ASP A 153 -0.88 -1.81 11.91
C ASP A 153 -1.37 -2.94 12.82
N LEU A 154 -0.91 -4.18 12.64
CA LEU A 154 -1.34 -5.30 13.49
C LEU A 154 -0.78 -5.19 14.90
N LEU A 155 0.44 -4.66 15.03
CA LEU A 155 1.02 -4.35 16.35
C LEU A 155 0.19 -3.30 17.09
N GLY A 156 -0.20 -2.23 16.40
CA GLY A 156 -1.10 -1.23 16.93
C GLY A 156 -2.46 -1.82 17.31
N LEU A 157 -3.04 -2.68 16.45
CA LEU A 157 -4.28 -3.41 16.74
C LEU A 157 -4.14 -4.31 17.97
N ALA A 158 -3.01 -4.99 18.17
CA ALA A 158 -2.76 -5.81 19.35
C ALA A 158 -2.80 -4.99 20.64
N PHE A 159 -2.22 -3.77 20.64
CA PHE A 159 -2.32 -2.85 21.76
C PHE A 159 -3.75 -2.31 21.94
N ALA A 160 -4.40 -1.89 20.86
CA ALA A 160 -5.76 -1.34 20.89
C ALA A 160 -6.77 -2.38 21.40
N PHE A 161 -6.78 -3.56 20.81
CA PHE A 161 -7.65 -4.66 21.20
C PHE A 161 -7.24 -5.27 22.56
N GLY A 162 -5.97 -5.23 22.91
CA GLY A 162 -5.48 -5.52 24.27
C GLY A 162 -6.09 -4.60 25.32
N GLY A 163 -6.15 -3.29 25.04
CA GLY A 163 -6.84 -2.33 25.89
C GLY A 163 -8.34 -2.61 25.99
N ILE A 164 -9.02 -2.93 24.88
CA ILE A 164 -10.43 -3.36 24.88
C ILE A 164 -10.64 -4.61 25.74
N TYR A 165 -9.76 -5.60 25.61
CA TYR A 165 -9.79 -6.82 26.43
C TYR A 165 -9.66 -6.51 27.92
N VAL A 166 -8.78 -5.58 28.29
CA VAL A 166 -8.60 -5.16 29.69
C VAL A 166 -9.82 -4.41 30.21
N VAL A 167 -10.41 -3.49 29.44
CA VAL A 167 -11.66 -2.80 29.82
C VAL A 167 -12.80 -3.81 29.97
N TRP A 168 -12.94 -4.74 29.03
CA TRP A 168 -13.92 -5.83 29.08
C TRP A 168 -13.74 -6.71 30.32
N THR A 169 -12.49 -6.94 30.76
CA THR A 169 -12.18 -7.65 32.00
C THR A 169 -12.54 -6.81 33.22
N TRP A 170 -12.24 -5.51 33.19
CA TRP A 170 -12.60 -4.56 34.24
C TRP A 170 -14.11 -4.50 34.45
N GLU A 171 -14.93 -4.49 33.39
CA GLU A 171 -16.40 -4.48 33.50
C GLU A 171 -16.92 -5.61 34.40
N ARG A 172 -16.19 -6.74 34.48
CA ARG A 172 -16.55 -7.92 35.29
C ARG A 172 -15.93 -7.95 36.68
N ARG A 173 -14.77 -7.34 36.86
CA ARG A 173 -13.96 -7.47 38.07
C ARG A 173 -13.87 -6.19 38.90
N GLN A 174 -14.02 -5.03 38.27
CA GLN A 174 -14.02 -3.71 38.90
C GLN A 174 -12.77 -3.42 39.76
N GLN A 175 -11.61 -3.96 39.37
CA GLN A 175 -10.34 -3.73 40.08
C GLN A 175 -9.56 -2.56 39.48
N THR A 176 -9.02 -1.70 40.34
CA THR A 176 -8.31 -0.47 39.94
C THR A 176 -7.05 -0.73 39.11
N ILE A 177 -6.37 -1.87 39.28
CA ILE A 177 -5.16 -2.20 38.50
C ILE A 177 -5.42 -2.21 36.97
N TYR A 178 -6.65 -2.56 36.55
CA TYR A 178 -7.00 -2.60 35.14
C TYR A 178 -7.01 -1.21 34.49
N PHE A 179 -7.25 -0.15 35.27
CA PHE A 179 -7.18 1.23 34.81
C PHE A 179 -5.83 1.58 34.21
N LEU A 180 -4.76 1.28 34.94
CA LEU A 180 -3.39 1.54 34.49
C LEU A 180 -3.08 0.70 33.24
N LEU A 181 -3.52 -0.56 33.24
CA LEU A 181 -3.27 -1.48 32.13
C LEU A 181 -3.94 -1.05 30.83
N PHE A 182 -5.25 -0.75 30.81
CA PHE A 182 -5.88 -0.32 29.56
C PHE A 182 -5.39 1.05 29.11
N THR A 183 -5.11 1.97 30.05
CA THR A 183 -4.54 3.29 29.70
C THR A 183 -3.19 3.14 29.03
N PHE A 184 -2.31 2.29 29.58
CA PHE A 184 -1.02 1.98 28.99
C PHE A 184 -1.15 1.32 27.61
N CYS A 185 -2.04 0.34 27.46
CA CYS A 185 -2.32 -0.28 26.16
C CYS A 185 -2.80 0.74 25.12
N PHE A 186 -3.72 1.64 25.47
CA PHE A 186 -4.21 2.65 24.53
C PHE A 186 -3.15 3.70 24.20
N LEU A 187 -2.30 4.10 25.15
CA LEU A 187 -1.14 4.94 24.86
C LEU A 187 -0.21 4.25 23.86
N LEU A 188 0.14 2.97 24.07
CA LEU A 188 0.96 2.23 23.12
C LEU A 188 0.30 2.08 21.74
N ALA A 189 -1.02 1.90 21.68
CA ALA A 189 -1.76 1.85 20.42
C ALA A 189 -1.65 3.18 19.66
N LEU A 190 -1.96 4.31 20.32
CA LEU A 190 -1.88 5.65 19.72
C LEU A 190 -0.45 6.04 19.35
N TYR A 191 0.55 5.61 20.13
CA TYR A 191 1.97 5.78 19.85
C TYR A 191 2.56 4.70 18.92
N THR A 192 1.73 3.79 18.41
CA THR A 192 2.05 2.89 17.30
C THR A 192 1.42 3.41 16.00
N LYS A 193 0.15 3.82 16.07
CA LYS A 193 -0.60 4.41 14.95
C LYS A 193 -1.66 5.36 15.49
N GLN A 194 -1.53 6.65 15.15
CA GLN A 194 -2.35 7.75 15.66
C GLN A 194 -3.84 7.63 15.31
N THR A 195 -4.19 6.82 14.30
CA THR A 195 -5.59 6.61 13.87
C THR A 195 -6.34 5.58 14.73
N LEU A 196 -5.68 4.88 15.66
CA LEU A 196 -6.30 3.83 16.51
C LEU A 196 -7.06 4.42 17.70
N PHE A 197 -7.86 5.46 17.46
CA PHE A 197 -8.63 6.15 18.50
C PHE A 197 -9.96 5.46 18.82
N ALA A 198 -10.41 4.50 18.01
CA ALA A 198 -11.70 3.85 18.21
C ALA A 198 -11.74 3.07 19.53
N ALA A 199 -10.66 2.36 19.84
CA ALA A 199 -10.53 1.62 21.09
C ALA A 199 -10.61 2.49 22.37
N PRO A 200 -9.80 3.56 22.55
CA PRO A 200 -9.91 4.43 23.72
C PRO A 200 -11.25 5.18 23.78
N ALA A 201 -11.83 5.58 22.65
CA ALA A 201 -13.15 6.21 22.63
C ALA A 201 -14.25 5.25 23.11
N ALA A 202 -14.23 3.98 22.67
CA ALA A 202 -15.15 2.96 23.15
C ALA A 202 -15.00 2.69 24.66
N ALA A 203 -13.77 2.72 25.17
CA ALA A 203 -13.51 2.61 26.61
C ALA A 203 -14.14 3.78 27.38
N PHE A 204 -13.93 5.03 26.93
CA PHE A 204 -14.51 6.21 27.56
C PHE A 204 -16.05 6.14 27.61
N LEU A 205 -16.70 5.80 26.49
CA LEU A 205 -18.17 5.67 26.40
C LEU A 205 -18.72 4.54 27.29
N THR A 206 -17.90 3.53 27.59
CA THR A 206 -18.25 2.44 28.51
C THR A 206 -18.13 2.86 29.96
N LEU A 207 -17.05 3.57 30.29
CA LEU A 207 -16.74 4.07 31.64
C LEU A 207 -17.73 5.15 32.08
N TRP A 208 -18.08 6.08 31.19
CA TRP A 208 -18.89 7.26 31.52
C TRP A 208 -20.20 6.95 32.28
N PRO A 209 -21.06 6.02 31.85
CA PRO A 209 -22.28 5.69 32.59
C PRO A 209 -22.04 4.82 33.83
N ARG A 210 -20.88 4.18 33.98
CA ARG A 210 -20.57 3.21 35.04
C ARG A 210 -19.78 3.82 36.20
N ASP A 211 -18.73 4.56 35.87
CA ASP A 211 -17.87 5.27 36.81
C ASP A 211 -17.33 6.55 36.14
N ARG A 212 -18.02 7.67 36.39
CA ARG A 212 -17.67 8.98 35.83
C ARG A 212 -16.30 9.48 36.30
N ARG A 213 -15.90 9.16 37.54
CA ARG A 213 -14.60 9.60 38.07
C ARG A 213 -13.49 8.87 37.35
N LEU A 214 -13.65 7.56 37.15
CA LEU A 214 -12.70 6.76 36.38
C LEU A 214 -12.65 7.18 34.91
N ALA A 215 -13.80 7.52 34.29
CA ALA A 215 -13.86 8.02 32.92
C ALA A 215 -13.08 9.35 32.76
N ILE A 216 -13.27 10.28 33.69
CA ILE A 216 -12.53 11.56 33.72
C ILE A 216 -11.05 11.30 33.97
N ALA A 217 -10.70 10.48 34.97
CA ALA A 217 -9.31 10.11 35.26
C ALA A 217 -8.64 9.45 34.05
N PHE A 218 -9.36 8.61 33.31
CA PHE A 218 -8.88 7.99 32.08
C PHE A 218 -8.62 9.03 30.99
N ALA A 219 -9.59 9.92 30.73
CA ALA A 219 -9.44 10.97 29.74
C ALA A 219 -8.27 11.92 30.08
N LEU A 220 -8.11 12.29 31.35
CA LEU A 220 -7.00 13.11 31.85
C LEU A 220 -5.67 12.36 31.80
N ALA A 221 -5.62 11.07 32.10
CA ALA A 221 -4.40 10.28 32.00
C ALA A 221 -3.99 10.12 30.53
N LEU A 222 -4.91 9.75 29.65
CA LEU A 222 -4.65 9.58 28.22
C LEU A 222 -4.24 10.92 27.57
N GLY A 223 -5.00 11.99 27.82
CA GLY A 223 -4.72 13.32 27.27
C GLY A 223 -3.53 14.03 27.93
N GLY A 224 -3.38 13.91 29.25
CA GLY A 224 -2.30 14.54 30.00
C GLY A 224 -0.95 13.84 29.82
N VAL A 225 -0.88 12.51 29.98
CA VAL A 225 0.35 11.75 29.74
C VAL A 225 0.64 11.69 28.24
N GLY A 226 -0.36 11.33 27.43
CA GLY A 226 -0.19 11.25 25.98
C GLY A 226 0.14 12.61 25.36
N GLY A 227 -0.53 13.69 25.78
CA GLY A 227 -0.22 15.05 25.36
C GLY A 227 1.11 15.56 25.90
N GLY A 228 1.48 15.21 27.12
CA GLY A 228 2.80 15.53 27.69
C GLY A 228 3.94 14.90 26.91
N ILE A 229 3.82 13.60 26.57
CA ILE A 229 4.78 12.92 25.69
C ILE A 229 4.83 13.59 24.32
N TYR A 230 3.66 13.94 23.75
CA TYR A 230 3.58 14.59 22.44
C TYR A 230 4.34 15.91 22.44
N LEU A 231 4.05 16.79 23.42
CA LEU A 231 4.68 18.10 23.54
C LEU A 231 6.19 17.98 23.80
N ALA A 232 6.61 17.00 24.62
CA ALA A 232 8.02 16.75 24.86
C ALA A 232 8.75 16.30 23.58
N MET A 233 8.16 15.39 22.81
CA MET A 233 8.72 14.94 21.53
C MET A 233 8.76 16.06 20.50
N ASP A 234 7.71 16.86 20.40
CA ASP A 234 7.64 17.97 19.46
C ASP A 234 8.66 19.07 19.81
N ALA A 235 8.79 19.41 21.09
CA ALA A 235 9.82 20.33 21.57
C ALA A 235 11.24 19.78 21.31
N ALA A 236 11.49 18.50 21.60
CA ALA A 236 12.79 17.86 21.38
C ALA A 236 13.18 17.77 19.90
N THR A 237 12.20 17.80 19.00
CA THR A 237 12.41 17.71 17.55
C THR A 237 12.23 19.04 16.82
N GLY A 238 12.03 20.14 17.56
CA GLY A 238 11.82 21.47 16.97
C GLY A 238 10.59 21.54 16.06
N GLY A 239 9.51 20.81 16.37
CA GLY A 239 8.29 20.75 15.57
C GLY A 239 8.27 19.64 14.50
N ALA A 240 9.38 18.91 14.30
CA ALA A 240 9.44 17.87 13.28
C ALA A 240 8.54 16.66 13.58
N PHE A 241 8.21 16.42 14.86
CA PHE A 241 7.25 15.39 15.25
C PHE A 241 5.84 15.71 14.73
N THR A 242 5.34 16.93 14.97
CA THR A 242 4.07 17.42 14.41
C THR A 242 4.10 17.37 12.88
N PHE A 243 5.20 17.82 12.26
CA PHE A 243 5.35 17.78 10.82
C PHE A 243 5.25 16.36 10.26
N GLY A 244 5.97 15.40 10.83
CA GLY A 244 5.92 13.99 10.42
C GLY A 244 4.52 13.38 10.58
N LEU A 245 3.91 13.50 11.76
CA LEU A 245 2.66 12.79 12.06
C LEU A 245 1.42 13.43 11.41
N ILE A 246 1.40 14.75 11.28
CA ILE A 246 0.22 15.54 10.90
C ILE A 246 0.42 16.20 9.54
N THR A 247 1.39 17.11 9.41
CA THR A 247 1.51 17.95 8.20
C THR A 247 1.85 17.13 6.96
N SER A 248 2.89 16.30 7.04
CA SER A 248 3.35 15.46 5.93
C SER A 248 2.43 14.27 5.63
N ASN A 249 1.50 13.97 6.54
CA ASN A 249 0.49 12.93 6.40
C ASN A 249 -0.90 13.50 6.08
N ALA A 250 -1.01 14.81 5.86
CA ALA A 250 -2.26 15.49 5.49
C ALA A 250 -2.59 15.23 4.01
N THR A 251 -3.03 14.02 3.72
CA THR A 251 -3.34 13.54 2.38
C THR A 251 -4.75 13.92 1.90
N PHE A 252 -4.96 13.91 0.59
CA PHE A 252 -6.26 14.22 -0.03
C PHE A 252 -7.32 13.17 0.32
N PHE A 253 -8.58 13.59 0.32
CA PHE A 253 -9.73 12.69 0.44
C PHE A 253 -10.28 12.35 -0.95
N LEU A 254 -10.39 11.06 -1.24
CA LEU A 254 -10.88 10.47 -2.48
C LEU A 254 -12.16 9.66 -2.20
N PRO A 255 -13.35 10.16 -2.57
CA PRO A 255 -14.61 9.43 -2.39
C PRO A 255 -14.60 8.05 -3.05
N GLU A 256 -14.03 7.94 -4.25
CA GLU A 256 -13.92 6.68 -4.99
C GLU A 256 -13.14 5.61 -4.19
N GLN A 257 -12.00 5.99 -3.60
CA GLN A 257 -11.21 5.09 -2.76
C GLN A 257 -12.01 4.59 -1.56
N LEU A 258 -12.77 5.48 -0.89
CA LEU A 258 -13.65 5.10 0.21
C LEU A 258 -14.70 4.07 -0.25
N PHE A 259 -15.40 4.36 -1.35
CA PHE A 259 -16.46 3.47 -1.85
C PHE A 259 -15.90 2.11 -2.28
N ASN A 260 -14.75 2.07 -2.95
CA ASN A 260 -14.11 0.83 -3.38
C ASN A 260 -13.72 -0.03 -2.18
N LEU A 261 -13.10 0.55 -1.15
CA LEU A 261 -12.69 -0.19 0.05
C LEU A 261 -13.89 -0.63 0.91
N LEU A 262 -14.90 0.22 1.08
CA LEU A 262 -16.14 -0.15 1.79
C LEU A 262 -16.88 -1.28 1.07
N THR A 263 -16.95 -1.21 -0.26
CA THR A 263 -17.59 -2.25 -1.08
C THR A 263 -16.82 -3.56 -0.96
N ASN A 264 -15.49 -3.52 -1.06
CA ASN A 264 -14.65 -4.69 -0.85
C ASN A 264 -14.93 -5.32 0.53
N PHE A 265 -14.89 -4.54 1.61
CA PHE A 265 -15.18 -5.05 2.96
C PHE A 265 -16.58 -5.66 3.09
N ALA A 266 -17.60 -5.00 2.53
CA ALA A 266 -18.98 -5.47 2.58
C ALA A 266 -19.21 -6.77 1.78
N VAL A 267 -18.57 -6.90 0.62
CA VAL A 267 -18.68 -8.08 -0.25
C VAL A 267 -17.84 -9.25 0.29
N THR A 268 -16.71 -8.98 0.94
CA THR A 268 -15.86 -10.01 1.55
C THR A 268 -16.46 -10.58 2.84
N PHE A 269 -17.12 -9.78 3.68
CA PHE A 269 -17.61 -10.21 5.00
C PHE A 269 -19.15 -10.11 5.23
N PRO A 270 -20.03 -10.32 4.24
CA PRO A 270 -21.45 -9.96 4.36
C PRO A 270 -22.18 -10.72 5.47
N ILE A 271 -21.82 -11.99 5.68
CA ILE A 271 -22.49 -12.85 6.66
C ILE A 271 -22.03 -12.51 8.06
N LEU A 272 -20.73 -12.27 8.26
CA LEU A 272 -20.22 -11.78 9.54
C LEU A 272 -20.79 -10.40 9.88
N LEU A 273 -20.85 -9.49 8.91
CA LEU A 273 -21.44 -8.16 9.07
C LEU A 273 -22.92 -8.23 9.46
N MET A 274 -23.70 -9.07 8.78
CA MET A 274 -25.11 -9.30 9.11
C MET A 274 -25.29 -9.78 10.55
N PHE A 275 -24.53 -10.79 10.98
CA PHE A 275 -24.62 -11.29 12.35
C PHE A 275 -24.09 -10.29 13.39
N ALA A 276 -23.05 -9.52 13.04
CA ALA A 276 -22.54 -8.49 13.91
C ALA A 276 -23.57 -7.37 14.12
N ALA A 277 -24.20 -6.89 13.04
CA ALA A 277 -25.26 -5.88 13.09
C ALA A 277 -26.46 -6.36 13.90
N TRP A 278 -26.91 -7.59 13.67
CA TRP A 278 -27.99 -8.19 14.46
C TRP A 278 -27.61 -8.27 15.96
N GLY A 279 -26.44 -8.82 16.26
CA GLY A 279 -25.90 -8.89 17.61
C GLY A 279 -25.88 -7.55 18.33
N LEU A 280 -25.42 -6.51 17.62
CA LEU A 280 -25.36 -5.15 18.11
C LEU A 280 -26.76 -4.61 18.41
N ILE A 281 -27.69 -4.70 17.45
CA ILE A 281 -29.08 -4.22 17.61
C ILE A 281 -29.76 -4.87 18.82
N ASN A 282 -29.61 -6.19 18.99
CA ASN A 282 -30.20 -6.89 20.13
C ASN A 282 -29.65 -6.39 21.47
N ARG A 283 -28.36 -6.10 21.55
CA ARG A 283 -27.70 -5.63 22.77
C ARG A 283 -28.10 -4.21 23.13
N PHE A 284 -28.25 -3.33 22.13
CA PHE A 284 -28.83 -2.01 22.33
C PHE A 284 -30.28 -2.08 22.80
N LYS A 285 -31.12 -2.92 22.17
CA LYS A 285 -32.51 -3.14 22.60
C LYS A 285 -32.59 -3.67 24.03
N ALA A 286 -31.69 -4.59 24.41
CA ALA A 286 -31.60 -5.14 25.75
C ALA A 286 -30.94 -4.20 26.77
N ARG A 287 -30.47 -3.00 26.35
CA ARG A 287 -29.68 -2.06 27.17
C ARG A 287 -28.43 -2.69 27.80
N GLN A 288 -27.85 -3.69 27.14
CA GLN A 288 -26.64 -4.38 27.57
C GLN A 288 -25.42 -3.88 26.79
N VAL A 289 -25.19 -2.57 26.82
CA VAL A 289 -24.12 -1.93 26.05
C VAL A 289 -22.86 -1.81 26.92
N GLY A 290 -21.78 -2.47 26.51
CA GLY A 290 -20.45 -2.39 27.11
C GLY A 290 -19.38 -2.00 26.09
N VAL A 291 -18.13 -2.33 26.40
CA VAL A 291 -17.00 -1.88 25.57
C VAL A 291 -17.00 -2.52 24.18
N LEU A 292 -17.45 -3.77 24.06
CA LEU A 292 -17.47 -4.47 22.78
C LEU A 292 -18.50 -3.86 21.81
N GLU A 293 -19.65 -3.42 22.31
CA GLU A 293 -20.68 -2.76 21.49
C GLU A 293 -20.21 -1.38 21.02
N TRP A 294 -19.67 -0.56 21.94
CA TRP A 294 -19.13 0.74 21.57
C TRP A 294 -17.94 0.61 20.60
N TYR A 295 -17.12 -0.42 20.77
CA TYR A 295 -15.99 -0.65 19.88
C TYR A 295 -16.43 -0.96 18.45
N VAL A 296 -17.51 -1.73 18.24
CA VAL A 296 -18.09 -1.91 16.89
C VAL A 296 -18.55 -0.56 16.32
N VAL A 297 -19.32 0.23 17.08
CA VAL A 297 -19.87 1.51 16.60
C VAL A 297 -18.76 2.48 16.18
N ILE A 298 -17.75 2.66 17.04
CA ILE A 298 -16.71 3.65 16.79
C ILE A 298 -15.71 3.17 15.72
N SER A 299 -15.36 1.88 15.68
CA SER A 299 -14.49 1.36 14.62
C SER A 299 -15.13 1.48 13.23
N PHE A 300 -16.46 1.35 13.12
CA PHE A 300 -17.17 1.61 11.87
C PHE A 300 -17.19 3.09 11.49
N ALA A 301 -17.36 3.99 12.46
CA ALA A 301 -17.24 5.43 12.20
C ALA A 301 -15.82 5.80 11.69
N GLY A 302 -14.79 5.10 12.20
CA GLY A 302 -13.41 5.24 11.76
C GLY A 302 -13.18 4.86 10.29
N LEU A 303 -14.03 4.03 9.68
CA LEU A 303 -13.89 3.63 8.27
C LEU A 303 -14.01 4.80 7.29
N LEU A 304 -14.61 5.93 7.70
CA LEU A 304 -14.60 7.16 6.90
C LEU A 304 -13.18 7.63 6.54
N MET A 305 -12.19 7.30 7.38
CA MET A 305 -10.78 7.63 7.11
C MET A 305 -10.16 6.79 5.98
N ALA A 306 -10.80 5.72 5.53
CA ALA A 306 -10.35 4.90 4.40
C ALA A 306 -10.44 5.65 3.06
N GLY A 307 -11.08 6.83 3.01
CA GLY A 307 -11.07 7.70 1.83
C GLY A 307 -9.79 8.51 1.64
N ARG A 308 -8.82 8.45 2.54
CA ARG A 308 -7.56 9.21 2.41
C ARG A 308 -6.61 8.55 1.40
N THR A 309 -5.86 9.32 0.61
CA THR A 309 -4.87 8.73 -0.31
C THR A 309 -3.84 7.92 0.46
N GLY A 310 -3.52 6.72 -0.04
CA GLY A 310 -2.66 5.76 0.65
C GLY A 310 -3.37 4.85 1.66
N ALA A 311 -4.70 4.97 1.83
CA ALA A 311 -5.48 4.04 2.63
C ALA A 311 -5.69 2.68 1.93
N TRP A 312 -5.62 1.61 2.71
CA TRP A 312 -5.78 0.22 2.28
C TRP A 312 -6.59 -0.59 3.31
N GLU A 313 -6.53 -1.91 3.23
CA GLU A 313 -7.18 -2.87 4.16
C GLU A 313 -6.85 -2.60 5.63
N ASN A 314 -5.71 -1.99 5.92
CA ASN A 314 -5.26 -1.66 7.27
C ASN A 314 -6.16 -0.68 8.06
N TYR A 315 -7.07 0.04 7.39
CA TYR A 315 -8.07 0.87 8.06
C TYR A 315 -9.24 0.04 8.63
N PHE A 316 -9.38 -1.21 8.23
CA PHE A 316 -10.51 -2.08 8.58
C PHE A 316 -10.19 -3.05 9.73
N PHE A 317 -8.96 -3.09 10.22
CA PHE A 317 -8.54 -4.05 11.25
C PHE A 317 -9.31 -3.95 12.57
N GLU A 318 -9.57 -2.74 13.08
CA GLU A 318 -10.38 -2.56 14.29
C GLU A 318 -11.82 -3.05 14.06
N ALA A 319 -12.42 -2.69 12.92
CA ALA A 319 -13.78 -3.09 12.55
C ALA A 319 -13.89 -4.60 12.34
N LEU A 320 -12.93 -5.22 11.66
CA LEU A 320 -12.88 -6.66 11.43
C LEU A 320 -12.79 -7.43 12.75
N ALA A 321 -11.86 -7.05 13.65
CA ALA A 321 -11.75 -7.68 14.97
C ALA A 321 -13.05 -7.56 15.77
N ALA A 322 -13.70 -6.38 15.74
CA ALA A 322 -14.97 -6.14 16.40
C ALA A 322 -16.11 -6.98 15.80
N VAL A 323 -16.17 -7.09 14.47
CA VAL A 323 -17.15 -7.89 13.72
C VAL A 323 -17.01 -9.38 14.05
N CYS A 324 -15.78 -9.93 14.03
CA CYS A 324 -15.55 -11.33 14.38
C CYS A 324 -16.03 -11.66 15.80
N VAL A 325 -15.77 -10.78 16.77
CA VAL A 325 -16.27 -10.96 18.15
C VAL A 325 -17.79 -10.86 18.21
N MET A 326 -18.36 -9.81 17.61
CA MET A 326 -19.80 -9.50 17.69
C MET A 326 -20.66 -10.54 16.96
N ALA A 327 -20.26 -10.95 15.76
CA ALA A 327 -20.98 -11.94 14.97
C ALA A 327 -21.06 -13.28 15.72
N VAL A 328 -19.91 -13.80 16.14
CA VAL A 328 -19.82 -15.17 16.68
C VAL A 328 -20.44 -15.28 18.08
N ARG A 329 -20.30 -14.24 18.92
CA ARG A 329 -20.91 -14.26 20.26
C ARG A 329 -22.45 -14.26 20.19
N SER A 330 -23.02 -13.70 19.12
CA SER A 330 -24.47 -13.53 18.97
C SER A 330 -25.20 -14.85 18.67
N TRP A 331 -24.53 -15.82 18.06
CA TRP A 331 -25.11 -17.13 17.72
C TRP A 331 -25.59 -17.94 18.92
N LYS A 332 -24.95 -17.83 20.10
CA LYS A 332 -25.37 -18.59 21.30
C LYS A 332 -26.51 -17.92 22.07
N LEU A 333 -26.64 -16.59 21.97
CA LEU A 333 -27.74 -15.85 22.62
C LEU A 333 -29.09 -16.24 22.00
N GLU A 334 -29.10 -16.51 20.71
CA GLU A 334 -30.29 -16.90 19.98
C GLU A 334 -30.80 -18.29 20.41
N VAL A 335 -29.92 -19.30 20.47
CA VAL A 335 -30.28 -20.65 20.95
C VAL A 335 -30.82 -20.64 22.38
N ARG A 336 -30.33 -19.73 23.25
CA ARG A 336 -30.86 -19.55 24.61
C ARG A 336 -32.24 -18.89 24.63
N SER A 337 -32.47 -17.87 23.78
CA SER A 337 -33.78 -17.21 23.67
C SER A 337 -34.88 -18.15 23.18
N TRP A 338 -34.58 -19.06 22.23
CA TRP A 338 -35.54 -20.04 21.75
C TRP A 338 -35.94 -21.06 22.81
N LYS A 339 -34.99 -21.48 23.66
CA LYS A 339 -35.29 -22.37 24.80
C LYS A 339 -36.29 -21.77 25.77
N SER A 340 -36.33 -20.44 25.90
CA SER A 340 -37.17 -19.76 26.88
C SER A 340 -38.57 -19.42 26.36
N ASN A 341 -38.79 -19.41 25.03
CA ASN A 341 -39.98 -18.80 24.41
C ASN A 341 -40.78 -19.72 23.47
N SER A 342 -40.48 -21.02 23.37
CA SER A 342 -41.15 -21.89 22.37
C SER A 342 -41.55 -23.27 22.91
N PRO A 343 -42.69 -23.83 22.45
CA PRO A 343 -43.05 -25.23 22.68
C PRO A 343 -41.91 -26.17 22.25
N THR A 344 -41.77 -27.33 22.92
CA THR A 344 -40.65 -28.28 22.72
C THR A 344 -40.46 -28.71 21.25
N THR A 345 -41.54 -28.93 20.50
CA THR A 345 -41.48 -29.33 19.08
C THR A 345 -41.00 -28.21 18.16
N ASP A 346 -41.42 -26.97 18.41
CA ASP A 346 -41.00 -25.77 17.66
C ASP A 346 -39.54 -25.41 17.97
N PHE A 347 -39.14 -25.60 19.23
CA PHE A 347 -37.75 -25.46 19.65
C PHE A 347 -36.83 -26.47 18.95
N GLU A 348 -37.23 -27.74 18.85
CA GLU A 348 -36.46 -28.77 18.15
C GLU A 348 -36.29 -28.46 16.65
N LEU A 349 -37.36 -28.01 15.97
CA LEU A 349 -37.33 -27.65 14.55
C LEU A 349 -36.45 -26.41 14.28
N ARG A 350 -36.60 -25.34 15.07
CA ARG A 350 -35.77 -24.13 14.96
C ARG A 350 -34.29 -24.43 15.23
N THR A 351 -34.01 -25.25 16.23
CA THR A 351 -32.65 -25.66 16.56
C THR A 351 -32.03 -26.51 15.44
N LEU A 352 -32.78 -27.44 14.85
CA LEU A 352 -32.31 -28.25 13.73
C LEU A 352 -32.05 -27.42 12.47
N ASN A 353 -32.95 -26.49 12.14
CA ASN A 353 -32.76 -25.57 11.02
C ASN A 353 -31.54 -24.68 11.22
N PHE A 354 -31.32 -24.15 12.42
CA PHE A 354 -30.12 -23.38 12.73
C PHE A 354 -28.84 -24.21 12.64
N GLN A 355 -28.87 -25.48 13.05
CA GLN A 355 -27.74 -26.41 12.94
C GLN A 355 -27.36 -26.78 11.50
N LEU A 356 -28.26 -26.57 10.53
CA LEU A 356 -28.01 -26.80 9.11
C LEU A 356 -27.72 -25.48 8.37
N VAL A 357 -28.50 -24.43 8.62
CA VAL A 357 -28.38 -23.13 7.93
C VAL A 357 -27.11 -22.39 8.35
N LEU A 358 -26.77 -22.38 9.64
CA LEU A 358 -25.58 -21.66 10.11
C LEU A 358 -24.31 -22.16 9.41
N PRO A 359 -23.94 -23.45 9.44
CA PRO A 359 -22.72 -23.88 8.77
C PRO A 359 -22.75 -23.66 7.26
N LEU A 360 -23.92 -23.70 6.59
CA LEU A 360 -24.02 -23.33 5.17
C LEU A 360 -23.69 -21.85 4.93
N LEU A 361 -24.22 -20.94 5.77
CA LEU A 361 -23.87 -19.53 5.73
C LEU A 361 -22.37 -19.32 6.01
N LEU A 362 -21.81 -20.05 6.98
CA LEU A 362 -20.38 -19.96 7.27
C LEU A 362 -19.52 -20.49 6.11
N LEU A 363 -19.94 -21.55 5.42
CA LEU A 363 -19.27 -22.04 4.22
C LEU A 363 -19.30 -20.99 3.09
N LEU A 364 -20.45 -20.34 2.87
CA LEU A 364 -20.54 -19.23 1.92
C LEU A 364 -19.61 -18.07 2.32
N GLN A 365 -19.55 -17.72 3.61
CA GLN A 365 -18.64 -16.70 4.12
C GLN A 365 -17.16 -17.07 3.87
N ILE A 366 -16.80 -18.33 4.07
CA ILE A 366 -15.44 -18.83 3.81
C ILE A 366 -15.11 -18.73 2.32
N ILE A 367 -16.04 -19.09 1.43
CA ILE A 367 -15.86 -18.97 -0.03
C ILE A 367 -15.63 -17.50 -0.44
N LEU A 368 -16.39 -16.56 0.13
CA LEU A 368 -16.23 -15.12 -0.14
C LEU A 368 -14.91 -14.54 0.36
N MET A 369 -14.25 -15.22 1.31
CA MET A 369 -12.94 -14.86 1.84
C MET A 369 -11.77 -15.50 1.07
N TRP A 370 -12.05 -16.23 -0.01
CA TRP A 370 -11.01 -16.93 -0.78
C TRP A 370 -9.95 -15.97 -1.30
N HIS A 371 -8.69 -16.33 -1.05
CA HIS A 371 -7.51 -15.66 -1.57
C HIS A 371 -6.57 -16.73 -2.13
N ASP A 372 -6.08 -16.51 -3.35
CA ASP A 372 -5.26 -17.48 -4.05
C ASP A 372 -3.81 -17.42 -3.57
N PRO A 373 -3.29 -18.45 -2.88
CA PRO A 373 -1.93 -18.43 -2.37
C PRO A 373 -0.86 -18.43 -3.47
N ARG A 374 -1.23 -18.80 -4.70
CA ARG A 374 -0.33 -18.75 -5.86
C ARG A 374 0.10 -17.33 -6.20
N ILE A 375 -0.73 -16.33 -5.91
CA ILE A 375 -0.39 -14.92 -6.16
C ILE A 375 0.84 -14.53 -5.33
N ALA A 376 0.81 -14.81 -4.02
CA ALA A 376 1.92 -14.50 -3.12
C ALA A 376 3.17 -15.35 -3.44
N ALA A 377 2.98 -16.64 -3.75
CA ALA A 377 4.09 -17.52 -4.12
C ALA A 377 4.80 -17.05 -5.40
N ASN A 378 4.03 -16.66 -6.43
CA ASN A 378 4.56 -16.16 -7.69
C ASN A 378 5.26 -14.81 -7.49
N LEU A 379 4.67 -13.89 -6.72
CA LEU A 379 5.29 -12.60 -6.41
C LEU A 379 6.68 -12.79 -5.80
N ILE A 380 6.79 -13.63 -4.76
CA ILE A 380 8.07 -13.93 -4.12
C ILE A 380 9.05 -14.56 -5.10
N ALA A 381 8.60 -15.55 -5.89
CA ALA A 381 9.47 -16.28 -6.81
C ALA A 381 9.97 -15.42 -7.98
N GLU A 382 9.10 -14.60 -8.56
CA GLU A 382 9.41 -13.72 -9.70
C GLU A 382 10.31 -12.55 -9.30
N ASP A 383 10.09 -11.98 -8.11
CA ASP A 383 10.82 -10.79 -7.66
C ASP A 383 12.19 -11.11 -7.05
N THR A 384 12.39 -12.31 -6.48
CA THR A 384 13.65 -12.66 -5.78
C THR A 384 14.90 -12.35 -6.63
N ALA A 385 14.88 -12.74 -7.92
CA ALA A 385 16.00 -12.54 -8.82
C ALA A 385 16.22 -11.05 -9.14
N ALA A 386 15.13 -10.30 -9.31
CA ALA A 386 15.16 -8.87 -9.57
C ALA A 386 15.69 -8.08 -8.37
N ASP A 387 15.20 -8.40 -7.16
CA ASP A 387 15.61 -7.79 -5.91
C ASP A 387 17.09 -8.05 -5.62
N GLN A 388 17.56 -9.28 -5.87
CA GLN A 388 18.98 -9.62 -5.73
C GLN A 388 19.86 -8.84 -6.72
N GLN A 389 19.47 -8.79 -7.99
CA GLN A 389 20.20 -8.03 -9.00
C GLN A 389 20.22 -6.53 -8.68
N LEU A 390 19.12 -6.00 -8.14
CA LEU A 390 19.06 -4.62 -7.68
C LEU A 390 20.01 -4.38 -6.50
N ALA A 391 20.01 -5.25 -5.48
CA ALA A 391 20.90 -5.13 -4.34
C ALA A 391 22.38 -5.15 -4.76
N GLU A 392 22.76 -6.04 -5.68
CA GLU A 392 24.12 -6.09 -6.25
C GLU A 392 24.47 -4.81 -7.02
N LEU A 393 23.53 -4.28 -7.81
CA LEU A 393 23.70 -3.01 -8.53
C LEU A 393 23.84 -1.82 -7.57
N LEU A 394 23.04 -1.78 -6.51
CA LEU A 394 23.13 -0.74 -5.48
C LEU A 394 24.49 -0.80 -4.79
N ALA A 395 24.89 -1.97 -4.27
CA ALA A 395 26.14 -2.15 -3.55
C ALA A 395 27.36 -1.58 -4.30
N ARG A 396 27.46 -1.84 -5.62
CA ARG A 396 28.57 -1.38 -6.47
C ARG A 396 28.49 0.07 -6.95
N THR A 397 27.35 0.74 -6.78
CA THR A 397 27.15 2.11 -7.30
C THR A 397 27.39 3.13 -6.19
N PRO A 398 28.47 3.94 -6.24
CA PRO A 398 28.69 5.01 -5.26
C PRO A 398 27.74 6.19 -5.51
N GLY A 399 27.60 7.08 -4.52
CA GLY A 399 26.79 8.30 -4.64
C GLY A 399 25.33 8.17 -4.18
N THR A 400 24.59 9.28 -4.28
CA THR A 400 23.18 9.35 -3.89
C THR A 400 22.29 8.75 -4.98
N ILE A 401 21.44 7.79 -4.59
CA ILE A 401 20.53 7.10 -5.50
C ILE A 401 19.10 7.45 -5.09
N ILE A 402 18.29 7.84 -6.07
CA ILE A 402 16.84 7.95 -5.86
C ILE A 402 16.22 6.59 -6.18
N SER A 403 15.42 6.05 -5.26
CA SER A 403 14.68 4.82 -5.50
C SER A 403 13.27 4.93 -4.96
N GLU A 404 12.31 4.43 -5.74
CA GLU A 404 10.96 4.13 -5.25
C GLU A 404 11.00 3.10 -4.11
N ASP A 405 11.92 2.13 -4.18
CA ASP A 405 12.14 1.12 -3.15
C ASP A 405 13.17 1.60 -2.13
N MET A 406 12.70 2.32 -1.12
CA MET A 406 13.53 2.75 0.02
C MET A 406 14.13 1.56 0.78
N GLY A 407 13.45 0.42 0.76
CA GLY A 407 13.87 -0.81 1.42
C GLY A 407 15.12 -1.41 0.78
N ALA A 408 15.20 -1.42 -0.55
CA ALA A 408 16.38 -1.83 -1.30
C ALA A 408 17.61 -0.96 -0.96
N LEU A 409 17.43 0.36 -0.83
CA LEU A 409 18.49 1.28 -0.40
C LEU A 409 18.94 0.97 1.05
N ALA A 410 17.99 0.89 1.98
CA ALA A 410 18.26 0.67 3.40
C ALA A 410 18.94 -0.68 3.66
N SER A 411 18.49 -1.75 3.01
CA SER A 411 19.07 -3.09 3.15
C SER A 411 20.45 -3.21 2.47
N SER A 412 20.72 -2.41 1.44
CA SER A 412 22.02 -2.34 0.75
C SER A 412 23.01 -1.36 1.40
N GLY A 413 22.69 -0.83 2.59
CA GLY A 413 23.56 0.10 3.32
C GLY A 413 23.73 1.46 2.64
N LYS A 414 22.79 1.87 1.78
CA LYS A 414 22.77 3.19 1.15
C LYS A 414 22.07 4.21 2.03
N ASN A 415 22.45 5.47 1.85
CA ASN A 415 21.69 6.58 2.41
C ASN A 415 20.33 6.66 1.73
N VAL A 416 19.28 6.87 2.53
CA VAL A 416 17.93 7.13 2.04
C VAL A 416 17.68 8.62 2.20
N ASP A 417 17.97 9.37 1.13
CA ASP A 417 17.92 10.82 1.13
C ASP A 417 16.52 11.38 0.82
N TYR A 418 15.63 10.54 0.30
CA TYR A 418 14.34 10.98 -0.23
C TYR A 418 13.21 9.96 -0.02
N TYR A 419 12.18 10.35 0.73
CA TYR A 419 10.94 9.60 0.84
C TYR A 419 9.95 10.03 -0.25
N THR A 420 10.05 9.36 -1.40
CA THR A 420 9.39 9.66 -2.67
C THR A 420 7.89 9.99 -2.54
N PHE A 421 7.07 9.09 -1.98
CA PHE A 421 5.62 9.33 -1.82
C PHE A 421 5.28 10.54 -0.95
N GLN A 422 5.95 10.69 0.20
CA GLN A 422 5.64 11.77 1.15
C GLN A 422 5.95 13.13 0.54
N TYR A 423 7.15 13.29 -0.02
CA TYR A 423 7.60 14.57 -0.54
C TYR A 423 7.00 14.91 -1.90
N SER A 424 6.71 13.91 -2.74
CA SER A 424 5.88 14.14 -3.94
C SER A 424 4.47 14.59 -3.59
N SER A 425 3.87 14.07 -2.51
CA SER A 425 2.57 14.54 -2.03
C SER A 425 2.65 15.99 -1.55
N LEU A 426 3.72 16.36 -0.84
CA LEU A 426 3.96 17.74 -0.41
C LEU A 426 4.18 18.68 -1.60
N ALA A 427 5.00 18.31 -2.59
CA ALA A 427 5.22 19.06 -3.82
C ALA A 427 3.91 19.33 -4.57
N ARG A 428 3.09 18.29 -4.78
CA ARG A 428 1.77 18.39 -5.43
C ARG A 428 0.80 19.32 -4.70
N SER A 429 0.95 19.45 -3.38
CA SER A 429 0.14 20.36 -2.55
C SER A 429 0.74 21.76 -2.41
N GLY A 430 1.89 22.05 -3.04
CA GLY A 430 2.59 23.33 -2.92
C GLY A 430 3.25 23.58 -1.56
N GLN A 431 3.43 22.53 -0.74
CA GLN A 431 4.00 22.63 0.62
C GLN A 431 5.50 22.37 0.69
N TRP A 432 6.11 21.91 -0.40
CA TRP A 432 7.55 21.65 -0.49
C TRP A 432 8.08 22.02 -1.87
N ASP A 433 9.29 22.57 -1.89
CA ASP A 433 10.00 22.91 -3.12
C ASP A 433 10.79 21.69 -3.63
N GLN A 434 10.35 21.15 -4.76
CA GLN A 434 10.98 20.02 -5.43
C GLN A 434 12.25 20.38 -6.24
N ASN A 435 12.72 21.63 -6.21
CA ASN A 435 13.90 22.04 -6.98
C ASN A 435 15.17 21.22 -6.67
N TRP A 436 15.32 20.69 -5.46
CA TRP A 436 16.46 19.83 -5.10
C TRP A 436 16.58 18.62 -6.05
N GLU A 437 15.46 17.95 -6.32
CA GLU A 437 15.44 16.73 -7.14
C GLU A 437 15.51 17.08 -8.63
N LEU A 438 14.84 18.16 -9.04
CA LEU A 438 14.87 18.61 -10.43
C LEU A 438 16.26 19.12 -10.84
N HIS A 439 16.93 19.87 -9.97
CA HIS A 439 18.31 20.31 -10.20
C HIS A 439 19.29 19.14 -10.12
N GLY A 440 19.12 18.22 -9.16
CA GLY A 440 19.94 17.01 -9.09
C GLY A 440 19.84 16.15 -10.35
N LEU A 441 18.64 16.04 -10.95
CA LEU A 441 18.46 15.40 -12.25
C LEU A 441 19.18 16.20 -13.36
N ARG A 442 18.94 17.51 -13.46
CA ARG A 442 19.59 18.36 -14.47
C ARG A 442 21.13 18.25 -14.43
N ASP A 443 21.68 18.25 -13.24
CA ASP A 443 23.12 18.31 -13.00
C ASP A 443 23.77 16.91 -13.01
N GLY A 444 22.98 15.85 -13.24
CA GLY A 444 23.48 14.46 -13.28
C GLY A 444 23.97 13.95 -11.91
N ALA A 445 23.46 14.51 -10.82
CA ALA A 445 23.96 14.28 -9.46
C ALA A 445 23.61 12.89 -8.91
N PHE A 446 22.61 12.21 -9.49
CA PHE A 446 22.19 10.88 -9.09
C PHE A 446 22.78 9.85 -10.06
N PRO A 447 23.70 8.97 -9.64
CA PRO A 447 24.26 7.97 -10.54
C PRO A 447 23.19 7.01 -11.06
N LEU A 448 22.15 6.77 -10.24
CA LEU A 448 20.98 5.96 -10.60
C LEU A 448 19.70 6.60 -10.06
N VAL A 449 18.63 6.42 -10.84
CA VAL A 449 17.23 6.63 -10.41
C VAL A 449 16.47 5.34 -10.70
N ILE A 450 15.79 4.79 -9.70
CA ILE A 450 15.10 3.49 -9.79
C ILE A 450 13.60 3.70 -9.57
N LEU A 451 12.81 3.33 -10.56
CA LEU A 451 11.35 3.35 -10.52
C LEU A 451 10.82 1.92 -10.56
N GLU A 452 9.65 1.66 -9.99
CA GLU A 452 8.89 0.47 -10.33
C GLU A 452 8.31 0.58 -11.75
N ARG A 453 8.17 -0.55 -12.43
CA ARG A 453 7.64 -0.63 -13.79
C ARG A 453 6.19 -0.13 -13.77
N GLY A 454 5.88 0.82 -14.66
CA GLY A 454 4.57 1.46 -14.73
C GLY A 454 4.51 2.81 -14.01
N THR A 455 5.42 3.10 -13.07
CA THR A 455 5.44 4.38 -12.35
C THR A 455 5.62 5.56 -13.30
N ARG A 456 6.49 5.42 -14.31
CA ARG A 456 6.68 6.46 -15.34
C ARG A 456 5.43 6.66 -16.19
N GLU A 457 4.75 5.59 -16.58
CA GLU A 457 3.56 5.64 -17.44
C GLU A 457 2.27 6.01 -16.68
N ASP A 458 2.22 5.90 -15.35
CA ASP A 458 1.02 6.25 -14.56
C ASP A 458 1.32 6.98 -13.24
N VAL A 459 2.05 8.10 -13.37
CA VAL A 459 2.54 8.91 -12.26
C VAL A 459 1.44 9.33 -11.27
N ASP A 460 0.21 9.54 -11.72
CA ASP A 460 -0.92 9.97 -10.88
C ASP A 460 -1.63 8.81 -10.16
N HIS A 461 -1.51 7.58 -10.68
CA HIS A 461 -1.92 6.37 -9.98
C HIS A 461 -0.92 6.04 -8.85
N TYR A 462 0.36 5.92 -9.18
CA TYR A 462 1.41 5.53 -8.22
C TYR A 462 1.74 6.63 -7.21
N ARG A 463 1.71 7.90 -7.63
CA ARG A 463 1.96 9.10 -6.80
C ARG A 463 3.31 9.11 -6.06
N ARG A 464 4.28 8.32 -6.51
CA ARG A 464 5.63 8.27 -5.93
C ARG A 464 6.51 9.42 -6.37
N PHE A 465 6.24 9.97 -7.55
CA PHE A 465 6.92 11.10 -8.14
C PHE A 465 5.91 12.12 -8.68
N THR A 466 6.37 13.32 -9.01
CA THR A 466 5.59 14.35 -9.71
C THR A 466 5.74 14.22 -11.23
N ARG A 467 4.87 14.86 -12.00
CA ARG A 467 4.97 14.87 -13.47
C ARG A 467 6.22 15.64 -13.93
N GLU A 468 6.56 16.69 -13.18
CA GLU A 468 7.76 17.48 -13.35
C GLU A 468 9.02 16.65 -13.11
N PHE A 469 9.04 15.81 -12.05
CA PHE A 469 10.14 14.89 -11.79
C PHE A 469 10.36 13.93 -12.95
N VAL A 470 9.32 13.23 -13.42
CA VAL A 470 9.50 12.27 -14.53
C VAL A 470 9.81 12.95 -15.87
N SER A 471 9.36 14.21 -16.06
CA SER A 471 9.75 15.01 -17.22
C SER A 471 11.23 15.39 -17.17
N ALA A 472 11.72 15.77 -15.99
CA ALA A 472 13.15 16.02 -15.79
C ALA A 472 13.97 14.72 -15.94
N LEU A 473 13.45 13.59 -15.45
CA LEU A 473 14.06 12.28 -15.64
C LEU A 473 14.20 11.97 -17.14
N ASP A 474 13.13 12.08 -17.92
CA ASP A 474 13.18 11.86 -19.36
C ASP A 474 14.06 12.88 -20.10
N ARG A 475 14.17 14.12 -19.59
CA ARG A 475 15.07 15.10 -20.19
C ARG A 475 16.54 14.75 -19.99
N TYR A 476 16.94 14.33 -18.78
CA TYR A 476 18.35 14.24 -18.39
C TYR A 476 18.88 12.80 -18.23
N TYR A 477 18.01 11.80 -18.13
CA TYR A 477 18.35 10.40 -17.88
C TYR A 477 17.73 9.48 -18.94
N ALA A 478 18.36 8.33 -19.16
CA ALA A 478 17.82 7.24 -19.97
C ALA A 478 17.61 6.00 -19.12
N ARG A 479 16.61 5.20 -19.44
CA ARG A 479 16.49 3.83 -18.91
C ARG A 479 17.63 3.00 -19.48
N VAL A 480 18.52 2.53 -18.61
CA VAL A 480 19.70 1.72 -18.98
C VAL A 480 19.48 0.23 -18.77
N GLN A 481 18.56 -0.14 -17.87
CA GLN A 481 18.30 -1.54 -17.54
C GLN A 481 16.88 -1.73 -17.01
N THR A 482 16.33 -2.92 -17.24
CA THR A 482 15.11 -3.41 -16.59
C THR A 482 15.47 -4.66 -15.79
N LEU A 483 15.20 -4.64 -14.48
CA LEU A 483 15.48 -5.72 -13.54
C LEU A 483 14.15 -6.21 -12.96
N GLY A 484 13.51 -7.19 -13.60
CA GLY A 484 12.16 -7.64 -13.24
C GLY A 484 11.20 -6.46 -13.13
N LYS A 485 10.68 -6.19 -11.93
CA LYS A 485 9.78 -5.07 -11.64
C LYS A 485 10.43 -3.68 -11.64
N TYR A 486 11.75 -3.55 -11.67
CA TYR A 486 12.44 -2.26 -11.62
C TYR A 486 12.85 -1.73 -12.99
N GLU A 487 12.69 -0.44 -13.19
CA GLU A 487 13.32 0.32 -14.27
C GLU A 487 14.45 1.19 -13.71
N VAL A 488 15.65 0.98 -14.26
CA VAL A 488 16.87 1.65 -13.81
C VAL A 488 17.25 2.72 -14.82
N TYR A 489 17.39 3.95 -14.34
CA TYR A 489 17.75 5.13 -15.11
C TYR A 489 19.12 5.63 -14.70
N ALA A 490 19.91 6.12 -15.66
CA ALA A 490 21.21 6.73 -15.43
C ALA A 490 21.36 8.04 -16.23
N PRO A 491 22.25 8.97 -15.84
CA PRO A 491 22.47 10.21 -16.55
C PRO A 491 22.78 9.98 -18.03
N ALA A 492 22.03 10.63 -18.90
CA ALA A 492 22.17 10.53 -20.35
C ALA A 492 21.74 11.87 -20.98
N PRO A 493 22.56 12.93 -20.83
CA PRO A 493 22.25 14.25 -21.37
C PRO A 493 22.15 14.22 -22.90
N LEU A 494 21.32 15.11 -23.45
CA LEU A 494 21.12 15.20 -24.89
C LEU A 494 22.35 15.80 -25.58
N GLN A 495 22.84 15.15 -26.62
CA GLN A 495 23.96 15.61 -27.46
C GLN A 495 23.62 16.91 -28.22
N HIS A 496 22.36 17.03 -28.67
CA HIS A 496 21.90 18.16 -29.46
C HIS A 496 20.64 18.77 -28.84
N LEU A 497 20.72 20.03 -28.42
CA LEU A 497 19.55 20.82 -28.05
C LEU A 497 19.03 21.52 -29.30
N GLN A 498 17.95 20.99 -29.87
CA GLN A 498 17.32 21.51 -31.08
C GLN A 498 15.82 21.53 -30.84
N SER A 499 15.27 22.73 -30.65
CA SER A 499 13.84 22.94 -30.52
C SER A 499 13.21 23.19 -31.87
N ALA A 500 12.18 22.42 -32.19
CA ALA A 500 11.34 22.59 -33.37
C ALA A 500 9.90 22.23 -33.02
N GLU A 501 8.96 23.00 -33.56
CA GLU A 501 7.53 22.88 -33.29
C GLU A 501 6.82 22.03 -34.35
N PHE A 502 5.82 21.28 -33.90
CA PHE A 502 4.94 20.45 -34.73
C PHE A 502 3.51 20.87 -34.41
N GLY A 503 2.99 21.78 -35.25
CA GLY A 503 1.77 22.52 -34.97
C GLY A 503 1.81 23.27 -33.63
N ASP A 504 0.65 23.35 -33.00
CA ASP A 504 0.47 23.91 -31.66
C ASP A 504 0.49 22.80 -30.58
N GLU A 505 0.72 21.55 -30.97
CA GLU A 505 0.60 20.35 -30.14
C GLU A 505 1.92 19.99 -29.45
N LEU A 506 3.01 19.92 -30.22
CA LEU A 506 4.24 19.23 -29.81
C LEU A 506 5.48 20.04 -30.17
N ALA A 507 6.57 19.79 -29.45
CA ALA A 507 7.89 20.29 -29.77
C ALA A 507 8.97 19.23 -29.51
N THR A 508 10.10 19.33 -30.21
CA THR A 508 11.35 18.68 -29.79
C THR A 508 12.02 19.52 -28.71
N VAL A 509 12.60 18.88 -27.70
CA VAL A 509 13.53 19.52 -26.75
C VAL A 509 14.98 19.35 -27.23
N GLY A 510 15.27 18.16 -27.75
CA GLY A 510 16.58 17.80 -28.27
C GLY A 510 16.68 16.30 -28.50
N TRP A 511 17.84 15.86 -28.96
CA TRP A 511 18.05 14.49 -29.40
C TRP A 511 19.51 14.04 -29.23
N SER A 512 19.74 12.75 -29.37
CA SER A 512 21.05 12.10 -29.35
C SER A 512 21.05 10.94 -30.32
N ILE A 513 22.23 10.55 -30.79
CA ILE A 513 22.38 9.45 -31.73
C ILE A 513 23.54 8.54 -31.35
N GLU A 514 23.37 7.23 -31.58
CA GLU A 514 24.40 6.22 -31.32
C GLU A 514 24.37 5.12 -32.40
N PRO A 515 25.52 4.81 -33.06
CA PRO A 515 26.76 5.58 -33.02
C PRO A 515 26.62 6.93 -33.74
N ILE A 516 27.42 7.92 -33.33
CA ILE A 516 27.48 9.25 -34.00
C ILE A 516 28.04 9.12 -35.43
N THR A 517 28.96 8.18 -35.63
CA THR A 517 29.49 7.85 -36.96
C THR A 517 28.52 6.97 -37.72
N PHE A 518 28.31 7.25 -38.99
CA PHE A 518 27.49 6.43 -39.87
C PHE A 518 28.12 5.04 -40.06
N GLN A 519 27.69 4.06 -39.27
CA GLN A 519 28.17 2.68 -39.34
C GLN A 519 27.09 1.74 -39.91
N PRO A 520 27.48 0.76 -40.74
CA PRO A 520 26.55 -0.24 -41.25
C PRO A 520 26.12 -1.19 -40.13
N SER A 521 24.87 -1.08 -39.69
CA SER A 521 24.09 -2.14 -38.99
C SER A 521 22.86 -1.54 -38.33
N ARG A 522 23.06 -0.70 -37.31
CA ARG A 522 22.00 -0.16 -36.46
C ARG A 522 22.37 1.24 -35.98
N MET A 523 21.40 2.13 -36.02
CA MET A 523 21.49 3.49 -35.49
C MET A 523 20.33 3.71 -34.52
N ARG A 524 20.64 4.14 -33.30
CA ARG A 524 19.66 4.52 -32.29
C ARG A 524 19.56 6.03 -32.23
N VAL A 525 18.35 6.54 -32.29
CA VAL A 525 18.04 7.96 -32.14
C VAL A 525 17.18 8.12 -30.90
N MET A 526 17.66 8.89 -29.93
CA MET A 526 16.93 9.21 -28.71
C MET A 526 16.42 10.63 -28.83
N ILE A 527 15.12 10.85 -28.64
CA ILE A 527 14.50 12.16 -28.77
C ILE A 527 13.70 12.44 -27.50
N VAL A 528 13.81 13.67 -27.01
CA VAL A 528 12.92 14.17 -25.95
C VAL A 528 11.92 15.11 -26.61
N TRP A 529 10.66 14.71 -26.52
CA TRP A 529 9.51 15.47 -26.99
C TRP A 529 8.89 16.23 -25.82
N GLN A 530 8.21 17.35 -26.12
CA GLN A 530 7.45 18.13 -25.15
C GLN A 530 6.04 18.40 -25.68
N ALA A 531 5.03 18.17 -24.84
CA ALA A 531 3.67 18.63 -25.09
C ALA A 531 3.58 20.16 -24.90
N LYS A 532 3.10 20.90 -25.91
CA LYS A 532 2.80 22.33 -25.74
C LYS A 532 1.44 22.55 -25.05
N ARG A 533 0.53 21.59 -25.19
CA ARG A 533 -0.81 21.59 -24.59
C ARG A 533 -1.29 20.17 -24.32
N VAL A 534 -2.39 20.04 -23.58
CA VAL A 534 -3.10 18.76 -23.44
C VAL A 534 -3.60 18.34 -24.82
N MET A 535 -3.28 17.10 -25.22
CA MET A 535 -3.59 16.58 -26.55
C MET A 535 -4.89 15.78 -26.54
N ALA A 536 -5.80 16.08 -27.46
CA ALA A 536 -7.06 15.35 -27.62
C ALA A 536 -6.93 14.11 -28.52
N ARG A 537 -5.83 14.01 -29.29
CA ARG A 537 -5.61 12.97 -30.29
C ARG A 537 -4.34 12.18 -30.04
N ARG A 538 -4.31 10.99 -30.62
CA ARG A 538 -3.12 10.12 -30.65
C ARG A 538 -2.27 10.51 -31.85
N TYR A 539 -0.99 10.70 -31.60
CA TYR A 539 -0.01 10.97 -32.66
C TYR A 539 1.07 9.90 -32.65
N THR A 540 1.54 9.58 -33.85
CA THR A 540 2.67 8.70 -34.09
C THR A 540 3.88 9.55 -34.48
N ALA A 541 4.98 9.37 -33.76
CA ALA A 541 6.25 9.98 -34.11
C ALA A 541 6.97 9.09 -35.12
N PHE A 542 7.68 9.71 -36.05
CA PHE A 542 8.50 9.00 -37.03
C PHE A 542 9.93 9.50 -37.02
N VAL A 543 10.85 8.58 -37.30
CA VAL A 543 12.25 8.85 -37.60
C VAL A 543 12.60 8.17 -38.91
N HIS A 544 12.90 8.94 -39.94
CA HIS A 544 13.20 8.47 -41.29
C HIS A 544 14.65 8.80 -41.67
N LEU A 545 15.31 7.86 -42.33
CA LEU A 545 16.58 8.10 -43.00
C LEU A 545 16.36 8.05 -44.50
N ASP A 546 16.70 9.14 -45.18
CA ASP A 546 16.48 9.31 -46.62
C ASP A 546 17.79 9.42 -47.39
N GLU A 547 17.83 8.88 -48.61
CA GLU A 547 18.89 9.02 -49.60
C GLU A 547 18.29 9.54 -50.90
N ALA A 548 18.81 10.66 -51.42
CA ALA A 548 18.29 11.29 -52.66
C ALA A 548 16.75 11.46 -52.69
N GLY A 549 16.14 11.71 -51.52
CA GLY A 549 14.68 11.87 -51.37
C GLY A 549 13.89 10.56 -51.24
N LYS A 550 14.55 9.40 -51.25
CA LYS A 550 13.93 8.10 -51.01
C LYS A 550 14.21 7.63 -49.58
N LYS A 551 13.17 7.18 -48.88
CA LYS A 551 13.28 6.58 -47.56
C LYS A 551 13.97 5.21 -47.63
N ILE A 552 15.04 5.04 -46.88
CA ILE A 552 15.84 3.81 -46.84
C ILE A 552 15.77 3.06 -45.50
N ALA A 553 15.46 3.76 -44.41
CA ALA A 553 15.21 3.18 -43.10
C ALA A 553 14.20 4.03 -42.32
N GLN A 554 13.44 3.42 -41.43
CA GLN A 554 12.45 4.12 -40.60
C GLN A 554 12.16 3.42 -39.28
N ASP A 555 11.68 4.20 -38.33
CA ASP A 555 11.00 3.72 -37.13
C ASP A 555 9.87 4.72 -36.79
N ASP A 556 8.63 4.21 -36.83
CA ASP A 556 7.41 4.99 -36.67
C ASP A 556 6.58 4.29 -35.59
N HIS A 557 6.39 4.95 -34.44
CA HIS A 557 5.59 4.39 -33.36
C HIS A 557 4.97 5.48 -32.48
N GLU A 558 3.83 5.16 -31.89
CA GLU A 558 3.27 5.97 -30.82
C GLU A 558 4.17 5.87 -29.58
N PRO A 559 4.27 6.93 -28.77
CA PRO A 559 5.16 6.96 -27.61
C PRO A 559 5.05 5.73 -26.71
N ARG A 560 6.22 5.20 -26.33
CA ARG A 560 6.38 3.97 -25.55
C ARG A 560 5.67 2.76 -26.18
N TRP A 561 5.62 2.68 -27.50
CA TRP A 561 4.92 1.64 -28.27
C TRP A 561 3.41 1.60 -27.97
N GLY A 562 2.80 2.78 -27.84
CA GLY A 562 1.38 2.93 -27.53
C GLY A 562 1.01 2.69 -26.05
N ARG A 563 1.97 2.41 -25.17
CA ARG A 563 1.72 2.28 -23.72
C ARG A 563 1.50 3.62 -23.03
N TYR A 564 2.00 4.71 -23.63
CA TYR A 564 1.83 6.06 -23.10
C TYR A 564 1.45 7.06 -24.20
N PRO A 565 0.26 6.89 -24.81
CA PRO A 565 -0.17 7.70 -25.95
C PRO A 565 -0.22 9.19 -25.59
N THR A 566 -0.09 10.04 -26.60
CA THR A 566 -0.06 11.51 -26.45
C THR A 566 -1.26 12.09 -25.70
N THR A 567 -2.42 11.43 -25.75
CA THR A 567 -3.62 11.84 -25.00
C THR A 567 -3.46 11.80 -23.47
N ARG A 568 -2.42 11.14 -22.95
CA ARG A 568 -2.10 11.08 -21.51
C ARG A 568 -1.14 12.18 -21.04
N TRP A 569 -0.55 12.94 -21.97
CA TRP A 569 0.48 13.92 -21.64
C TRP A 569 -0.16 15.23 -21.15
N SER A 570 0.43 15.81 -20.12
CA SER A 570 0.05 17.14 -19.63
C SER A 570 0.79 18.24 -20.39
N ALA A 571 0.26 19.46 -20.38
CA ALA A 571 0.97 20.61 -20.95
C ALA A 571 2.35 20.78 -20.28
N GLY A 572 3.39 20.96 -21.10
CA GLY A 572 4.79 21.07 -20.66
C GLY A 572 5.48 19.74 -20.35
N GLU A 573 4.75 18.62 -20.31
CA GLU A 573 5.32 17.29 -20.03
C GLU A 573 6.34 16.88 -21.10
N MET A 574 7.46 16.32 -20.64
CA MET A 574 8.54 15.85 -21.51
C MET A 574 8.61 14.33 -21.50
N VAL A 575 8.75 13.73 -22.69
CA VAL A 575 8.84 12.28 -22.84
C VAL A 575 10.03 11.90 -23.72
N ARG A 576 10.88 11.00 -23.21
CA ARG A 576 12.01 10.43 -23.94
C ARG A 576 11.58 9.18 -24.69
N GLU A 577 11.87 9.15 -25.99
CA GLU A 577 11.64 8.02 -26.89
C GLU A 577 12.96 7.55 -27.51
N GLU A 578 13.02 6.26 -27.85
CA GLU A 578 14.14 5.62 -28.54
C GLU A 578 13.65 5.00 -29.85
N TYR A 579 14.28 5.39 -30.94
CA TYR A 579 14.01 4.91 -32.29
C TYR A 579 15.21 4.12 -32.81
N THR A 580 14.94 2.99 -33.46
CA THR A 580 15.98 2.11 -34.02
C THR A 580 15.85 2.03 -35.53
N LEU A 581 16.86 2.55 -36.23
CA LEU A 581 17.01 2.41 -37.67
C LEU A 581 17.95 1.23 -37.96
N ASN A 582 17.43 0.22 -38.66
CA ASN A 582 18.23 -0.88 -39.18
C ASN A 582 18.78 -0.50 -40.55
N LEU A 583 20.11 -0.51 -40.69
CA LEU A 583 20.83 -0.02 -41.86
C LEU A 583 21.48 -1.17 -42.61
N SER A 584 21.31 -1.19 -43.94
CA SER A 584 21.95 -2.21 -44.79
C SER A 584 23.47 -2.02 -44.83
N GLY A 585 24.23 -3.12 -44.87
CA GLY A 585 25.68 -3.09 -45.12
C GLY A 585 26.04 -2.50 -46.49
N ASP A 586 25.13 -2.67 -47.44
CA ASP A 586 25.36 -2.41 -48.87
C ASP A 586 24.95 -0.98 -49.28
N MET A 587 24.73 -0.08 -48.31
CA MET A 587 24.40 1.32 -48.59
C MET A 587 25.46 1.98 -49.48
N ALA A 588 25.03 2.71 -50.50
CA ALA A 588 25.91 3.38 -51.45
C ALA A 588 26.74 4.51 -50.77
N GLN A 589 27.74 5.03 -51.48
CA GLN A 589 28.32 6.31 -51.07
C GLN A 589 27.37 7.44 -51.42
N GLY A 590 27.19 8.37 -50.50
CA GLY A 590 26.19 9.41 -50.68
C GLY A 590 25.79 10.16 -49.43
N LYS A 591 24.87 11.10 -49.66
CA LYS A 591 24.30 11.97 -48.63
C LYS A 591 23.03 11.33 -48.07
N TYR A 592 23.04 11.07 -46.77
CA TYR A 592 21.89 10.56 -46.03
C TYR A 592 21.33 11.64 -45.09
N VAL A 593 20.01 11.80 -45.05
CA VAL A 593 19.35 12.83 -44.25
C VAL A 593 18.43 12.17 -43.23
N LEU A 594 18.69 12.42 -41.95
CA LEU A 594 17.87 11.97 -40.83
C LEU A 594 16.79 13.01 -40.53
N ARG A 595 15.53 12.59 -40.59
CA ARG A 595 14.36 13.45 -40.43
C ARG A 595 13.41 12.88 -39.40
N VAL A 596 12.69 13.78 -38.73
CA VAL A 596 11.68 13.41 -37.74
C VAL A 596 10.42 14.23 -37.88
N GLY A 597 9.31 13.68 -37.43
CA GLY A 597 8.06 14.40 -37.37
C GLY A 597 6.96 13.59 -36.72
N TRP A 598 5.75 14.09 -36.85
CA TRP A 598 4.55 13.51 -36.25
C TRP A 598 3.44 13.44 -37.26
N TYR A 599 2.59 12.42 -37.15
CA TYR A 599 1.32 12.35 -37.85
C TYR A 599 0.21 11.90 -36.92
N ASP A 600 -1.02 12.34 -37.20
CA ASP A 600 -2.22 11.87 -36.52
C ASP A 600 -2.38 10.37 -36.76
N THR A 601 -2.40 9.58 -35.68
CA THR A 601 -2.39 8.11 -35.78
C THR A 601 -3.62 7.58 -36.53
N GLU A 602 -4.75 8.29 -36.50
CA GLU A 602 -6.00 7.88 -37.12
C GLU A 602 -6.07 8.31 -38.59
N THR A 603 -5.71 9.55 -38.90
CA THR A 603 -5.86 10.09 -40.27
C THR A 603 -4.62 9.91 -41.14
N GLY A 604 -3.43 9.78 -40.54
CA GLY A 604 -2.15 9.79 -41.23
C GLY A 604 -1.65 11.18 -41.62
N ASP A 605 -2.39 12.24 -41.26
CA ASP A 605 -2.01 13.61 -41.61
C ASP A 605 -0.81 14.08 -40.78
N ARG A 606 0.22 14.63 -41.44
CA ARG A 606 1.40 15.15 -40.77
C ARG A 606 1.10 16.46 -40.05
N LEU A 607 1.65 16.62 -38.85
CA LEU A 607 1.64 17.91 -38.15
C LEU A 607 2.52 18.92 -38.87
N GLU A 608 2.04 20.15 -39.02
CA GLU A 608 2.76 21.23 -39.71
C GLU A 608 4.10 21.52 -39.02
N VAL A 609 5.16 21.66 -39.82
CA VAL A 609 6.46 22.16 -39.35
C VAL A 609 6.75 23.46 -40.09
N PRO A 610 6.83 24.61 -39.41
CA PRO A 610 7.05 25.90 -40.06
C PRO A 610 8.29 25.90 -40.97
N GLY A 611 8.10 26.28 -42.24
CA GLY A 611 9.19 26.35 -43.23
C GLY A 611 9.65 25.00 -43.80
N SER A 612 8.95 23.89 -43.51
CA SER A 612 9.24 22.57 -44.06
C SER A 612 8.14 22.11 -45.02
N ALA A 613 8.49 21.90 -46.30
CA ALA A 613 7.55 21.37 -47.30
C ALA A 613 7.05 19.95 -46.98
N ASP A 614 7.86 19.13 -46.30
CA ASP A 614 7.55 17.73 -45.99
C ASP A 614 6.98 17.55 -44.57
N ASN A 615 6.69 18.64 -43.85
CA ASN A 615 6.28 18.59 -42.44
C ASN A 615 7.21 17.73 -41.56
N ALA A 616 8.53 17.90 -41.73
CA ALA A 616 9.56 17.14 -41.03
C ALA A 616 10.77 18.02 -40.69
N VAL A 617 11.41 17.73 -39.56
CA VAL A 617 12.61 18.41 -39.09
C VAL A 617 13.82 17.57 -39.45
N VAL A 618 14.82 18.18 -40.09
CA VAL A 618 16.13 17.55 -40.32
C VAL A 618 16.94 17.63 -39.03
N LEU A 619 17.32 16.46 -38.50
CA LEU A 619 18.20 16.36 -37.33
C LEU A 619 19.67 16.37 -37.73
N MET A 620 20.03 15.52 -38.70
CA MET A 620 21.42 15.35 -39.11
C MET A 620 21.54 14.96 -40.58
N THR A 621 22.67 15.30 -41.19
CA THR A 621 23.07 14.82 -42.51
C THR A 621 24.37 14.05 -42.39
N PHE A 622 24.42 12.84 -42.93
CA PHE A 622 25.60 12.00 -42.99
C PHE A 622 26.20 11.99 -44.39
N GLN A 623 27.52 11.79 -44.45
CA GLN A 623 28.25 11.45 -45.66
C GLN A 623 28.93 10.10 -45.43
N LYS A 624 28.68 9.13 -46.31
CA LYS A 624 29.38 7.85 -46.38
C LYS A 624 30.25 7.83 -47.64
#